data_AF-A0A818GMS8-F1
#
_entry.id   AF-A0A818GMS8-F1
#
_cell.length_a   1.000
_cell.length_b   1.000
_cell.length_c   1.000
_cell.angle_alpha   90.00
_cell.angle_beta   90.00
_cell.angle_gamma   90.00
#
_symmetry.space_group_name_H-M   'P 1'
#
loop_
_entity.id
_entity.type
_entity.pdbx_description
1 polymer ?
#
loop_
_entity_poly.entity_id
_entity_poly.type
_entity_poly.pdbx_seq_one_letter_code
_entity_poly.pdbx_strand_id
1 'polypeptide(L)'
;MHRRPNGEVPQYYYAAIEVRVAMTGYYGITSTSDADTYGSIYTDNFDPAFPDRNLLAKNDDDFGNGQFKLTVFLKSWNRYVLVATTFSPNVTGTFDVNTSGPGSVTFRF
;
A
#
# COMPACT_ATOMS: atom_id res chain seq x y z
N MET A 1 -1.14 -15.67 -0.39
CA MET A 1 -1.38 -14.90 0.87
C MET A 1 -0.30 -15.31 1.87
N HIS A 2 0.46 -14.37 2.44
CA HIS A 2 1.58 -14.66 3.37
C HIS A 2 1.32 -14.07 4.76
N ARG A 3 1.76 -14.79 5.81
CA ARG A 3 1.68 -14.41 7.24
C ARG A 3 2.97 -13.70 7.68
N ARG A 4 2.93 -12.83 8.70
CA ARG A 4 4.14 -12.32 9.39
C ARG A 4 4.67 -13.34 10.42
N PRO A 5 5.97 -13.39 10.73
CA PRO A 5 6.53 -14.36 11.68
C PRO A 5 6.30 -13.93 13.14
N ASN A 6 5.80 -14.86 13.98
CA ASN A 6 5.87 -14.95 15.47
C ASN A 6 4.62 -15.54 16.14
N GLY A 7 4.09 -16.64 15.60
CA GLY A 7 3.40 -17.66 16.40
C GLY A 7 1.96 -17.37 16.81
N GLU A 8 1.68 -16.27 17.52
CA GLU A 8 0.32 -15.91 17.96
C GLU A 8 0.16 -14.38 18.07
N VAL A 9 -0.21 -13.74 16.96
CA VAL A 9 -0.52 -12.31 16.86
C VAL A 9 -1.35 -12.13 15.58
N PRO A 10 -2.22 -11.12 15.50
CA PRO A 10 -3.34 -11.19 14.58
C PRO A 10 -2.92 -11.35 13.12
N GLN A 11 -3.56 -12.27 12.39
CA GLN A 11 -3.19 -12.57 11.01
C GLN A 11 -3.77 -11.50 10.08
N TYR A 12 -2.89 -10.60 9.61
CA TYR A 12 -3.23 -9.66 8.56
C TYR A 12 -3.00 -10.29 7.19
N TYR A 13 -4.04 -10.31 6.38
CA TYR A 13 -3.91 -10.58 4.96
C TYR A 13 -3.43 -9.31 4.27
N TYR A 14 -2.64 -9.45 3.20
CA TYR A 14 -2.16 -8.32 2.42
C TYR A 14 -2.14 -8.63 0.93
N ALA A 15 -2.35 -7.58 0.14
CA ALA A 15 -2.01 -7.54 -1.27
C ALA A 15 -0.73 -6.71 -1.43
N ALA A 16 0.25 -7.23 -2.16
CA ALA A 16 1.45 -6.49 -2.55
C ALA A 16 1.41 -6.28 -4.05
N ILE A 17 1.43 -5.02 -4.47
CA ILE A 17 1.22 -4.59 -5.85
C ILE A 17 2.44 -3.80 -6.27
N GLU A 18 3.10 -4.20 -7.35
CA GLU A 18 4.19 -3.40 -7.91
C GLU A 18 3.62 -2.14 -8.56
N VAL A 19 4.19 -0.99 -8.21
CA VAL A 19 3.81 0.33 -8.71
C VAL A 19 4.96 0.93 -9.51
N ARG A 20 4.65 1.42 -10.71
CA ARG A 20 5.58 2.21 -11.53
C ARG A 20 4.91 3.50 -11.97
N VAL A 21 5.66 4.60 -11.95
CA VAL A 21 5.21 5.92 -12.41
C VAL A 21 5.96 6.34 -13.66
N ALA A 22 5.24 6.92 -14.62
CA ALA A 22 5.85 7.43 -15.86
C ALA A 22 6.61 8.74 -15.67
N MET A 23 6.24 9.54 -14.66
CA MET A 23 6.81 10.86 -14.39
C MET A 23 7.22 10.99 -12.93
N THR A 24 8.33 11.67 -12.68
CA THR A 24 8.77 11.98 -11.31
C THR A 24 7.92 13.09 -10.71
N GLY A 25 7.45 12.92 -9.48
CA GLY A 25 6.73 13.95 -8.73
C GLY A 25 5.94 13.40 -7.56
N TYR A 26 5.09 14.23 -6.97
CA TYR A 26 4.18 13.81 -5.90
C TYR A 26 2.96 13.10 -6.48
N TYR A 27 2.62 11.96 -5.87
CA TYR A 27 1.46 11.15 -6.18
C TYR A 27 0.58 11.01 -4.95
N GLY A 28 -0.73 11.15 -5.16
CA GLY A 28 -1.75 10.70 -4.23
C GLY A 28 -2.14 9.26 -4.55
N ILE A 29 -2.19 8.39 -3.54
CA ILE A 29 -2.65 7.00 -3.65
C ILE A 29 -3.69 6.78 -2.56
N THR A 30 -4.90 6.36 -2.94
CA THR A 30 -6.01 6.11 -2.03
C THR A 30 -6.67 4.77 -2.29
N SER A 31 -7.39 4.27 -1.31
CA SER A 31 -8.30 3.13 -1.46
C SER A 31 -9.77 3.54 -1.51
N THR A 32 -10.58 2.65 -2.05
CA THR A 32 -12.02 2.58 -1.82
C THR A 32 -12.39 1.14 -1.51
N SER A 33 -13.09 0.89 -0.40
CA SER A 33 -13.47 -0.43 0.06
C SER A 33 -14.63 -0.34 1.05
N ASP A 34 -15.38 -1.44 1.20
CA ASP A 34 -16.33 -1.61 2.30
C ASP A 34 -15.63 -1.98 3.63
N ALA A 35 -14.33 -2.32 3.58
CA ALA A 35 -13.50 -2.61 4.74
C ALA A 35 -12.63 -1.40 5.11
N ASP A 36 -12.22 -1.35 6.39
CA ASP A 36 -11.21 -0.43 6.88
C ASP A 36 -9.82 -0.88 6.37
N THR A 37 -9.19 -0.05 5.55
CA THR A 37 -7.97 -0.35 4.80
C THR A 37 -6.78 0.44 5.30
N TYR A 38 -5.62 -0.22 5.35
CA TYR A 38 -4.35 0.36 5.73
C TYR A 38 -3.36 0.24 4.57
N GLY A 39 -2.77 1.36 4.18
CA GLY A 39 -1.87 1.45 3.04
C GLY A 39 -0.42 1.67 3.47
N SER A 40 0.52 1.00 2.81
CA SER A 40 1.96 1.25 2.97
C SER A 40 2.65 1.18 1.62
N ILE A 41 3.60 2.07 1.34
CA ILE A 41 4.39 2.04 0.10
C ILE A 41 5.88 1.98 0.40
N TYR A 42 6.56 1.11 -0.35
CA TYR A 42 7.97 0.77 -0.18
C TYR A 42 8.75 1.06 -1.45
N THR A 43 10.03 1.43 -1.31
CA THR A 43 10.98 1.41 -2.43
C THR A 43 11.49 0.00 -2.67
N ASP A 44 11.65 -0.38 -3.94
CA ASP A 44 12.21 -1.66 -4.44
C ASP A 44 11.45 -2.94 -4.07
N ASN A 45 11.37 -3.29 -2.78
CA ASN A 45 10.70 -4.49 -2.29
C ASN A 45 10.06 -4.30 -0.91
N PHE A 46 9.10 -5.18 -0.61
CA PHE A 46 8.50 -5.35 0.70
C PHE A 46 8.89 -6.72 1.27
N ASP A 47 9.34 -6.75 2.52
CA ASP A 47 9.63 -7.97 3.27
C ASP A 47 8.70 -8.03 4.51
N PRO A 48 7.77 -9.00 4.59
CA PRO A 48 6.85 -9.10 5.72
C PRO A 48 7.55 -9.43 7.05
N ALA A 49 8.78 -9.97 7.04
CA ALA A 49 9.57 -10.19 8.25
C ALA A 49 10.22 -8.89 8.76
N PHE A 50 10.41 -7.90 7.89
CA PHE A 50 11.01 -6.60 8.21
C PHE A 50 10.15 -5.46 7.63
N PRO A 51 8.94 -5.24 8.18
CA PRO A 51 7.92 -4.38 7.56
C PRO A 51 8.23 -2.88 7.59
N ASP A 52 9.27 -2.43 8.28
CA ASP A 52 9.72 -1.02 8.22
C ASP A 52 10.91 -0.84 7.26
N ARG A 53 11.48 -1.93 6.74
CA ARG A 53 12.58 -1.86 5.77
C ARG A 53 12.05 -1.31 4.45
N ASN A 54 12.75 -0.33 3.88
CA ASN A 54 12.40 0.33 2.61
C ASN A 54 11.06 1.10 2.60
N LEU A 55 10.45 1.29 3.76
CA LEU A 55 9.17 2.00 3.89
C LEU A 55 9.35 3.48 3.54
N LEU A 56 8.48 4.00 2.67
CA LEU A 56 8.44 5.42 2.31
C LEU A 56 7.33 6.15 3.05
N ALA A 57 6.14 5.56 3.11
CA ALA A 57 4.99 6.09 3.81
C ALA A 57 4.00 4.98 4.16
N LYS A 58 3.23 5.18 5.24
CA LYS A 58 2.08 4.37 5.62
C LYS A 58 1.01 5.24 6.28
N ASN A 59 -0.26 4.95 6.03
CA ASN A 59 -1.40 5.69 6.57
C ASN A 59 -2.69 4.89 6.42
N ASP A 60 -3.65 5.12 7.32
CA ASP A 60 -5.00 4.53 7.37
C ASP A 60 -6.13 5.57 7.34
N ASP A 61 -5.95 6.78 7.88
CA ASP A 61 -7.13 7.56 8.31
C ASP A 61 -7.41 8.89 7.56
N ASP A 62 -6.57 9.31 6.62
CA ASP A 62 -6.67 10.67 6.04
C ASP A 62 -7.56 10.80 4.78
N PHE A 63 -8.25 9.74 4.32
CA PHE A 63 -9.29 9.84 3.28
C PHE A 63 -10.73 9.88 3.83
N GLY A 64 -10.91 9.55 5.12
CA GLY A 64 -12.22 9.29 5.71
C GLY A 64 -12.74 7.87 5.41
N ASN A 65 -13.71 7.41 6.21
CA ASN A 65 -14.32 6.08 6.11
C ASN A 65 -13.32 4.90 6.21
N GLY A 66 -12.22 5.06 6.96
CA GLY A 66 -11.19 4.02 7.11
C GLY A 66 -10.48 3.67 5.81
N GLN A 67 -10.34 4.63 4.88
CA GLN A 67 -9.62 4.41 3.63
C GLN A 67 -8.24 5.07 3.69
N PHE A 68 -7.21 4.31 3.33
CA PHE A 68 -5.86 4.85 3.33
C PHE A 68 -5.72 5.99 2.32
N LYS A 69 -4.84 6.94 2.68
CA LYS A 69 -4.38 8.01 1.80
C LYS A 69 -2.89 8.23 1.98
N LEU A 70 -2.16 8.07 0.90
CA LEU A 70 -0.71 8.30 0.84
C LEU A 70 -0.44 9.46 -0.10
N THR A 71 0.39 10.41 0.33
CA THR A 71 0.98 11.44 -0.53
C THR A 71 2.48 11.22 -0.55
N VAL A 72 3.03 10.78 -1.68
CA VAL A 72 4.42 10.32 -1.76
C VAL A 72 5.14 10.86 -3.00
N PHE A 73 6.42 11.21 -2.85
CA PHE A 73 7.26 11.60 -3.98
C PHE A 73 7.84 10.35 -4.64
N LEU A 74 7.42 10.08 -5.87
CA LEU A 74 7.87 8.92 -6.65
C LEU A 74 8.73 9.40 -7.81
N LYS A 75 9.79 8.65 -8.10
CA LYS A 75 10.69 8.88 -9.23
C LYS A 75 10.30 7.94 -10.37
N SER A 76 10.31 8.45 -11.59
CA SER A 76 10.23 7.59 -12.77
C SER A 76 11.40 6.60 -12.79
N TRP A 77 11.20 5.44 -13.43
CA TRP A 77 12.16 4.32 -13.52
C TRP A 77 12.43 3.54 -12.23
N ASN A 78 12.04 4.06 -11.07
CA ASN A 78 12.11 3.32 -9.82
C ASN A 78 10.98 2.29 -9.70
N ARG A 79 11.25 1.23 -8.92
CA ARG A 79 10.27 0.22 -8.54
C ARG A 79 9.72 0.55 -7.16
N TYR A 80 8.41 0.44 -7.00
CA TYR A 80 7.75 0.58 -5.71
C TYR A 80 6.83 -0.61 -5.46
N VAL A 81 6.54 -0.88 -4.19
CA VAL A 81 5.55 -1.87 -3.78
C VAL A 81 4.52 -1.18 -2.89
N LEU A 82 3.26 -1.16 -3.34
CA LEU A 82 2.12 -0.81 -2.51
C LEU A 82 1.65 -2.06 -1.79
N VAL A 83 1.60 -2.02 -0.47
CA VAL A 83 1.00 -3.04 0.37
C VAL A 83 -0.30 -2.50 0.93
N ALA A 84 -1.41 -3.16 0.58
CA ALA A 84 -2.72 -2.89 1.14
C ALA A 84 -3.10 -4.02 2.11
N THR A 85 -3.51 -3.64 3.31
CA THR A 85 -4.08 -4.54 4.33
C THR A 85 -5.41 -3.98 4.83
N THR A 86 -6.08 -4.73 5.70
CA THR A 86 -7.14 -4.18 6.55
C THR A 86 -6.54 -3.65 7.85
N PHE A 87 -7.19 -2.66 8.48
CA PHE A 87 -6.78 -2.15 9.80
C PHE A 87 -6.99 -3.20 10.90
N SER A 88 -8.12 -3.91 10.83
CA SER A 88 -8.44 -5.03 11.72
C SER A 88 -7.89 -6.35 11.18
N PRO A 89 -7.44 -7.25 12.06
CA PRO A 89 -6.89 -8.52 11.65
C PRO A 89 -7.95 -9.57 11.34
N ASN A 90 -7.55 -10.62 10.59
CA ASN A 90 -8.43 -11.68 10.12
C ASN A 90 -9.59 -11.18 9.25
N VAL A 91 -9.50 -9.95 8.74
CA VAL A 91 -10.47 -9.37 7.81
C VAL A 91 -9.91 -9.49 6.38
N THR A 92 -10.80 -9.78 5.45
CA THR A 92 -10.52 -9.75 4.01
C THR A 92 -11.66 -9.01 3.32
N GLY A 93 -11.36 -8.34 2.22
CA GLY A 93 -12.36 -7.64 1.43
C GLY A 93 -11.80 -7.26 0.07
N THR A 94 -12.67 -6.79 -0.80
CA THR A 94 -12.29 -6.16 -2.07
C THR A 94 -11.96 -4.70 -1.83
N PHE A 95 -11.01 -4.18 -2.59
CA PHE A 95 -10.66 -2.77 -2.57
C PHE A 95 -10.25 -2.35 -3.98
N ASP A 96 -10.53 -1.09 -4.30
CA ASP A 96 -9.98 -0.40 -5.45
C ASP A 96 -8.82 0.49 -5.01
N VAL A 97 -7.85 0.70 -5.90
CA VAL A 97 -6.76 1.65 -5.71
C VAL A 97 -6.91 2.77 -6.73
N ASN A 98 -6.96 4.00 -6.24
CA ASN A 98 -7.04 5.20 -7.06
C ASN A 98 -5.74 6.01 -6.92
N THR A 99 -5.29 6.60 -8.03
CA THR A 99 -4.07 7.41 -8.05
C THR A 99 -4.28 8.74 -8.74
N SER A 100 -3.62 9.77 -8.22
CA SER A 100 -3.50 11.08 -8.84
C SER A 100 -2.04 11.53 -8.83
N GLY A 101 -1.62 12.30 -9.84
CA GLY A 101 -0.24 12.75 -9.94
C GLY A 101 0.11 13.23 -11.35
N PRO A 102 1.38 13.59 -11.58
CA PRO A 102 1.82 14.23 -12.83
C PRO A 102 1.84 13.31 -14.05
N GLY A 103 1.81 11.99 -13.88
CA GLY A 103 1.87 11.03 -15.00
C GLY A 103 1.16 9.73 -14.69
N SER A 104 1.05 8.85 -15.69
CA SER A 104 0.36 7.56 -15.53
C SER A 104 1.04 6.65 -14.50
N VAL A 105 0.21 5.84 -13.83
CA VAL A 105 0.64 4.80 -12.88
C VAL A 105 0.30 3.44 -13.46
N THR A 106 1.24 2.50 -13.38
CA THR A 106 1.04 1.10 -13.77
C THR A 106 1.10 0.22 -12.54
N PHE A 107 0.11 -0.67 -12.41
CA PHE A 107 0.04 -1.69 -11.38
C PHE A 107 0.36 -3.07 -11.97
N ARG A 108 1.13 -3.88 -11.26
CA ARG A 108 1.40 -5.28 -11.63
C ARG A 108 1.14 -6.19 -10.42
N PHE A 109 0.41 -7.27 -10.67
CA PHE A 109 -0.06 -8.26 -9.70
C PHE A 109 0.71 -9.57 -9.84
#